data_AF-A0A514XJR3-F1
#
_entry.id   AF-A0A514XJR3-F1
#
_cell.length_a   1.000
_cell.length_b   1.000
_cell.length_c   1.000
_cell.angle_alpha   90.00
_cell.angle_beta   90.00
_cell.angle_gamma   90.00
#
_symmetry.space_group_name_H-M   'P 1'
#
loop_
_entity.id
_entity.type
_entity.pdbx_description
1 polymer ?
#
loop_
_entity_poly.entity_id
_entity_poly.type
_entity_poly.pdbx_seq_one_letter_code
_entity_poly.pdbx_strand_id
1 'polypeptide(L)'
;MISWIVVLSVAIYVVFYLWDRKQIKDERAQLIDLKASELQNKVTIFTLIVLAAIYWVNPDVPAWFLLLAINIGSLYSEIFGKIYYRFKF
;
A
#
# COMPACT_ATOMS: atom_id res chain seq x y z
N MET A 1 -10.66 18.84 -0.45
CA MET A 1 -9.38 18.57 -1.17
C MET A 1 -8.87 17.15 -0.89
N ILE A 2 -8.81 16.71 0.37
CA ILE A 2 -8.44 15.33 0.78
C ILE A 2 -9.32 14.25 0.12
N SER A 3 -10.63 14.50 -0.03
CA SER A 3 -11.56 13.57 -0.65
C SER A 3 -11.15 13.19 -2.08
N TRP A 4 -10.58 14.12 -2.84
CA TRP A 4 -10.12 13.86 -4.20
C TRP A 4 -8.88 12.96 -4.24
N ILE A 5 -7.98 13.07 -3.25
CA ILE A 5 -6.79 12.23 -3.14
C ILE A 5 -7.23 10.78 -2.87
N VAL A 6 -8.17 10.58 -1.96
CA VAL A 6 -8.71 9.24 -1.67
C VAL A 6 -9.39 8.64 -2.90
N VAL A 7 -10.25 9.40 -3.57
CA VAL A 7 -10.94 8.96 -4.80
C VAL A 7 -9.93 8.59 -5.89
N LEU A 8 -8.88 9.39 -6.07
CA LEU A 8 -7.84 9.14 -7.07
C LEU A 8 -6.99 7.91 -6.72
N SER A 9 -6.63 7.72 -5.46
CA SER A 9 -5.92 6.52 -4.99
C SER A 9 -6.75 5.24 -5.19
N VAL A 10 -8.06 5.30 -4.89
CA VAL A 10 -8.98 4.18 -5.14
C VAL A 10 -9.09 3.92 -6.64
N ALA A 11 -9.22 4.95 -7.47
CA ALA A 11 -9.29 4.78 -8.92
C ALA A 11 -8.02 4.11 -9.48
N ILE A 12 -6.83 4.55 -9.04
CA ILE A 12 -5.55 3.93 -9.42
C ILE A 12 -5.51 2.46 -8.99
N TYR A 13 -5.92 2.17 -7.75
CA TYR A 13 -5.98 0.80 -7.24
C TYR A 13 -6.90 -0.09 -8.08
N VAL A 14 -8.10 0.38 -8.40
CA VAL A 14 -9.07 -0.36 -9.21
C VAL A 14 -8.54 -0.63 -10.61
N VAL A 15 -7.94 0.37 -11.26
CA VAL A 15 -7.32 0.20 -12.58
C VAL A 15 -6.21 -0.84 -12.53
N PHE A 16 -5.33 -0.76 -11.53
CA PHE A 16 -4.27 -1.74 -11.34
C PHE A 16 -4.82 -3.14 -11.08
N TYR A 17 -5.82 -3.28 -10.20
CA TYR A 17 -6.47 -4.55 -9.90
C TYR A 17 -7.10 -5.19 -11.14
N LEU A 18 -7.80 -4.40 -11.97
CA LEU A 18 -8.41 -4.89 -13.20
C LEU A 18 -7.36 -5.29 -14.25
N TRP A 19 -6.25 -4.56 -14.33
CA TRP A 19 -5.13 -4.95 -15.18
C TRP A 19 -4.50 -6.25 -14.71
N ASP A 20 -4.33 -6.39 -13.40
CA ASP A 20 -3.72 -7.55 -12.77
C ASP A 20 -4.56 -8.83 -12.95
N ARG A 21 -5.88 -8.70 -12.82
CA ARG A 21 -6.83 -9.80 -12.96
C ARG A 21 -6.88 -10.41 -14.36
N LYS A 22 -6.42 -9.68 -15.38
CA LYS A 22 -6.33 -10.18 -16.76
C LYS A 22 -5.10 -11.07 -16.99
N GLN A 23 -4.18 -11.17 -16.04
CA GLN A 23 -2.99 -12.00 -16.16
C GLN A 23 -3.27 -13.45 -15.74
N ILE A 24 -2.60 -14.39 -16.41
CA ILE A 24 -2.69 -15.83 -16.14
C ILE A 24 -2.05 -16.08 -14.76
N LYS A 25 -2.80 -16.70 -13.85
CA LYS A 25 -2.37 -16.96 -12.47
C LYS A 25 -1.54 -18.24 -12.38
N ASP A 26 -0.29 -18.14 -12.78
CA ASP A 26 0.70 -19.21 -12.60
C ASP A 26 1.28 -19.20 -11.17
N GLU A 27 2.02 -20.26 -10.80
CA GLU A 27 2.70 -20.38 -9.51
C GLU A 27 3.62 -19.17 -9.22
N ARG A 28 4.23 -18.58 -10.26
CA ARG A 28 5.04 -17.35 -10.13
C ARG A 28 4.21 -16.15 -9.71
N ALA A 29 2.98 -16.01 -10.22
CA ALA A 29 2.10 -14.92 -9.85
C ALA A 29 1.71 -15.00 -8.36
N GLN A 30 1.45 -16.22 -7.86
CA GLN A 30 1.17 -16.44 -6.43
C GLN A 30 2.37 -16.10 -5.54
N LEU A 31 3.58 -16.45 -5.97
CA LEU A 31 4.81 -16.09 -5.25
C LEU A 31 5.05 -14.58 -5.22
N ILE A 32 4.74 -13.87 -6.31
CA ILE A 32 4.82 -12.41 -6.38
C ILE A 32 3.82 -11.78 -5.42
N ASP A 33 2.58 -12.26 -5.38
CA ASP A 33 1.55 -11.78 -4.45
C ASP A 33 1.97 -11.98 -2.99
N LEU A 34 2.52 -13.15 -2.65
CA LEU A 34 3.02 -13.44 -1.30
C LEU A 34 4.17 -12.50 -0.90
N LYS A 35 5.16 -12.30 -1.78
CA LYS A 35 6.30 -11.40 -1.49
C LYS A 35 5.89 -9.94 -1.42
N ALA A 36 4.97 -9.51 -2.28
CA ALA A 36 4.42 -8.15 -2.24
C ALA A 36 3.63 -7.92 -0.94
N SER A 37 2.81 -8.88 -0.51
CA SER A 37 2.08 -8.84 0.75
C SER A 37 3.01 -8.82 1.97
N GLU A 38 4.07 -9.63 1.97
CA GLU A 38 5.07 -9.61 3.04
C GLU A 38 5.79 -8.24 3.13
N LEU A 39 6.15 -7.67 1.98
CA LEU A 39 6.73 -6.32 1.91
C LEU A 39 5.75 -5.27 2.43
N GLN A 40 4.50 -5.30 1.98
CA GLN A 40 3.44 -4.40 2.41
C GLN A 40 3.25 -4.47 3.93
N ASN A 41 3.23 -5.67 4.52
CA ASN A 41 3.12 -5.84 5.97
C ASN A 41 4.31 -5.25 6.71
N LYS A 42 5.55 -5.48 6.26
CA LYS A 42 6.75 -4.90 6.87
C LYS A 42 6.72 -3.38 6.83
N VAL A 43 6.38 -2.81 5.67
CA VAL A 43 6.24 -1.34 5.51
C VAL A 43 5.13 -0.82 6.41
N THR A 44 3.98 -1.47 6.45
CA THR A 44 2.82 -1.05 7.27
C THR A 44 3.17 -1.04 8.76
N ILE A 45 3.82 -2.08 9.27
CA ILE A 45 4.25 -2.16 10.68
C ILE A 45 5.27 -1.05 10.98
N PHE A 46 6.26 -0.87 10.11
CA PHE A 46 7.25 0.19 10.29
C PHE A 46 6.60 1.57 10.29
N THR A 47 5.71 1.85 9.34
CA THR A 47 4.95 3.09 9.26
C THR A 47 4.08 3.30 10.50
N LEU A 48 3.42 2.26 11.02
CA LEU A 48 2.65 2.34 12.27
C LEU A 48 3.52 2.78 13.45
N ILE A 49 4.70 2.18 13.61
CA ILE A 49 5.62 2.52 14.69
C ILE A 49 6.04 4.00 14.58
N VAL A 50 6.40 4.44 13.38
CA VAL A 50 6.79 5.84 13.13
C VAL A 50 5.63 6.80 13.40
N LEU A 51 4.42 6.51 12.90
CA LEU A 51 3.25 7.36 13.11
C LEU A 51 2.82 7.40 14.58
N ALA A 52 2.92 6.27 15.29
CA ALA A 52 2.66 6.21 16.73
C ALA A 52 3.65 7.07 17.51
N ALA A 53 4.94 7.02 17.17
CA ALA A 53 5.95 7.88 17.77
C ALA A 53 5.70 9.37 17.49
N ILE A 54 5.31 9.72 16.26
CA ILE A 54 4.96 11.09 15.88
C ILE A 54 3.75 11.59 16.68
N TYR A 55 2.70 10.78 16.79
CA TYR A 55 1.49 11.12 17.54
C TYR A 55 1.76 11.27 19.04
N TRP A 56 2.66 10.45 19.59
CA TRP A 56 3.10 10.58 20.99
C TRP A 56 3.77 11.92 21.27
N VAL A 57 4.59 12.42 20.34
CA VAL A 57 5.28 13.71 20.48
C VAL A 57 4.35 14.89 20.16
N ASN A 58 3.42 14.73 19.22
CA ASN A 58 2.50 15.77 18.77
C ASN A 58 1.05 15.24 18.77
N PRO A 59 0.36 15.23 19.93
CA PRO A 59 -1.00 14.69 20.04
C PRO A 59 -2.05 15.56 19.33
N ASP A 60 -1.72 16.82 19.03
CA ASP A 60 -2.60 17.73 18.28
C ASP A 60 -2.75 17.35 16.80
N VAL A 61 -1.94 16.40 16.30
CA VAL A 61 -2.06 15.89 14.94
C VAL A 61 -3.39 15.13 14.81
N PRO A 62 -4.25 15.48 13.84
CA PRO A 62 -5.50 14.77 13.67
C PRO A 62 -5.29 13.30 13.32
N ALA A 63 -5.92 12.39 14.07
CA ALA A 63 -5.79 10.94 13.85
C ALA A 63 -6.14 10.49 12.42
N TRP A 64 -7.08 11.19 11.75
CA TRP A 64 -7.44 10.91 10.36
C TRP A 64 -6.27 11.11 9.38
N PHE A 65 -5.31 11.99 9.69
CA PHE A 65 -4.13 12.22 8.86
C PHE A 65 -3.17 11.04 8.92
N LEU A 66 -2.98 10.47 10.12
CA LEU A 66 -2.18 9.26 10.33
C LEU A 66 -2.81 8.05 9.62
N LEU A 67 -4.14 7.94 9.68
CA LEU A 67 -4.90 6.92 8.95
C LEU A 67 -4.78 7.07 7.43
N LEU A 68 -4.71 8.29 6.91
CA LEU A 68 -4.43 8.49 5.49
C LEU A 68 -3.02 8.06 5.12
N ALA A 69 -2.02 8.45 5.91
CA ALA A 69 -0.62 8.12 5.63
C ALA A 69 -0.39 6.60 5.57
N ILE A 70 -0.99 5.84 6.50
CA ILE A 70 -0.86 4.38 6.49
C ILE A 70 -1.61 3.73 5.32
N ASN A 71 -2.83 4.18 4.99
CA ASN A 71 -3.60 3.62 3.88
C ASN A 71 -2.90 3.86 2.54
N ILE A 72 -2.40 5.08 2.33
CA ILE A 72 -1.63 5.43 1.14
C ILE A 72 -0.35 4.60 1.09
N GLY A 73 0.43 4.55 2.18
CA GLY A 73 1.68 3.78 2.22
C GLY A 73 1.47 2.29 1.94
N SER A 74 0.44 1.69 2.54
CA SER A 74 0.06 0.29 2.33
C SER A 74 -0.35 0.01 0.87
N LEU A 75 -1.20 0.87 0.30
CA LEU A 75 -1.70 0.70 -1.06
C LEU A 75 -0.60 0.84 -2.11
N TYR A 76 0.27 1.83 -1.96
CA TYR A 76 1.41 2.00 -2.88
C TYR A 76 2.46 0.92 -2.70
N SER A 77 2.76 0.48 -1.48
CA SER A 77 3.73 -0.61 -1.25
C SER A 77 3.28 -1.95 -1.83
N GLU A 78 1.97 -2.25 -1.83
CA GLU A 78 1.42 -3.41 -2.54
C GLU A 78 1.64 -3.31 -4.05
N ILE A 79 1.24 -2.19 -4.67
CA ILE A 79 1.36 -1.96 -6.12
C ILE A 79 2.83 -1.99 -6.55
N PHE A 80 3.69 -1.21 -5.89
CA PHE A 80 5.12 -1.18 -6.20
C PHE A 80 5.79 -2.52 -5.93
N GLY A 81 5.40 -3.23 -4.87
CA GLY A 81 5.89 -4.57 -4.56
C GLY A 81 5.59 -5.55 -5.69
N LYS A 82 4.33 -5.61 -6.15
CA LYS A 82 3.90 -6.47 -7.26
C LYS A 82 4.64 -6.14 -8.55
N ILE A 83 4.78 -4.86 -8.89
CA ILE A 83 5.52 -4.40 -10.07
C ILE A 83 7.01 -4.77 -9.97
N TYR A 84 7.65 -4.48 -8.84
CA TYR A 84 9.07 -4.75 -8.61
C TYR A 84 9.39 -6.24 -8.72
N TYR A 85 8.60 -7.09 -8.04
CA TYR A 85 8.82 -8.53 -8.09
C TYR A 85 8.49 -9.13 -9.46
N ARG A 86 7.62 -8.52 -10.27
CA ARG A 86 7.43 -8.91 -11.68
C ARG A 86 8.63 -8.64 -12.57
N PHE A 87 9.32 -7.53 -12.38
CA PHE A 87 10.52 -7.25 -13.17
C PHE A 87 11.73 -8.07 -12.69
N LYS A 88 11.67 -8.60 -11.47
CA LYS A 88 12.75 -9.36 -10.85
C LYS A 88 12.69 -10.87 -11.09
N PHE A 89 11.50 -11.45 -11.29
CA PHE A 89 11.26 -12.89 -11.50
C PHE A 89 10.79 -13.21 -12.91
#